data_AF-A0A0C9YUE6-F1
#
_entry.id   AF-A0A0C9YUE6-F1
#
_cell.length_a   1.000
_cell.length_b   1.000
_cell.length_c   1.000
_cell.angle_alpha   90.00
_cell.angle_beta   90.00
_cell.angle_gamma   90.00
#
_symmetry.space_group_name_H-M   'P 1'
#
loop_
_entity.id
_entity.type
_entity.pdbx_description
1 polymer ?
#
loop_
_entity_poly.entity_id
_entity_poly.type
_entity_poly.pdbx_seq_one_letter_code
_entity_poly.pdbx_strand_id
1 'polypeptide(L)'
;MDPCQADATTFPQASASPKSKAELAPPTPSDYPSIRFWDREDWDKYLESPKGQTSKRGTMGYLEDKDGNPPSRETAKAICKLLRGGWVELVHWELAPPSWGRLSTSTRQFIHGLMESTYPHFKFANNGWKLDYLASNTYPAW
;
A
#
# COMPACT_ATOMS: atom_id res chain seq x y z
N MET A 1 39.88 2.19 -15.85
CA MET A 1 39.30 1.49 -14.70
C MET A 1 38.54 2.53 -13.90
N ASP A 2 37.21 2.49 -14.10
CA ASP A 2 36.03 3.09 -13.43
C ASP A 2 36.15 3.92 -12.13
N PRO A 3 35.21 4.85 -11.84
CA PRO A 3 33.77 4.54 -11.87
C PRO A 3 32.79 5.59 -12.44
N CYS A 4 31.82 5.05 -13.20
CA CYS A 4 30.38 5.28 -13.11
C CYS A 4 29.91 6.72 -12.82
N GLN A 5 29.61 7.47 -13.87
CA GLN A 5 28.62 8.53 -13.83
C GLN A 5 27.23 7.86 -13.79
N ALA A 6 26.55 7.93 -12.66
CA ALA A 6 25.13 7.63 -12.59
C ALA A 6 24.37 8.89 -12.96
N ASP A 7 23.69 8.89 -14.10
CA ASP A 7 22.70 9.91 -14.45
C ASP A 7 21.63 9.91 -13.36
N ALA A 8 21.61 10.98 -12.56
CA ALA A 8 20.57 11.22 -11.59
C ALA A 8 19.31 11.67 -12.35
N THR A 9 18.47 10.72 -12.76
CA THR A 9 17.09 11.00 -13.19
C THR A 9 16.39 11.68 -12.03
N THR A 10 16.31 13.00 -12.12
CA THR A 10 15.67 13.86 -11.13
C THR A 10 14.16 13.62 -11.21
N PHE A 11 13.61 12.99 -10.19
CA PHE A 11 12.16 12.94 -9.99
C PHE A 11 11.63 14.38 -9.92
N PRO A 12 10.46 14.69 -10.51
CA PRO A 12 9.84 15.99 -10.31
C PRO A 12 9.53 16.15 -8.82
N GLN A 13 10.35 16.95 -8.15
CA GLN A 13 10.14 17.32 -6.76
C GLN A 13 8.90 18.23 -6.73
N ALA A 14 7.81 17.70 -6.21
CA ALA A 14 6.61 18.48 -5.95
C ALA A 14 6.99 19.66 -5.04
N SER A 15 6.76 20.88 -5.52
CA SER A 15 6.94 22.09 -4.71
C SER A 15 5.95 22.06 -3.54
N ALA A 16 6.45 21.69 -2.36
CA ALA A 16 5.65 21.66 -1.16
C ALA A 16 5.51 23.08 -0.58
N SER A 17 4.33 23.68 -0.73
CA SER A 17 3.87 24.72 0.18
C SER A 17 3.69 24.12 1.57
N PRO A 18 4.15 24.76 2.66
CA PRO A 18 4.05 24.19 3.99
C PRO A 18 2.63 24.38 4.51
N LYS A 19 1.77 23.38 4.29
CA LYS A 19 0.56 23.21 5.10
C LYS A 19 0.92 22.25 6.22
N SER A 20 0.94 22.80 7.43
CA SER A 20 1.17 22.15 8.73
C SER A 20 0.65 20.72 8.76
N LYS A 21 1.55 19.75 8.65
CA LYS A 21 1.26 18.37 8.96
C LYS A 21 2.12 18.07 10.19
N ALA A 22 1.51 18.20 11.36
CA ALA A 22 2.01 17.47 12.51
C ALA A 22 2.14 16.02 12.03
N GLU A 23 3.37 15.55 11.94
CA GLU A 23 3.70 14.16 11.72
C GLU A 23 3.23 13.43 12.98
N LEU A 24 1.92 13.16 13.04
CA LEU A 24 1.32 12.29 14.04
C LEU A 24 2.05 10.96 13.92
N ALA A 25 2.56 10.48 15.04
CA ALA A 25 3.22 9.18 15.15
C ALA A 25 2.40 8.09 14.42
N PRO A 26 3.06 7.05 13.87
CA PRO A 26 2.35 5.96 13.21
C PRO A 26 1.22 5.43 14.11
N PRO A 27 0.02 5.16 13.55
CA PRO A 27 -1.11 4.69 14.35
C PRO A 27 -0.73 3.36 15.01
N THR A 28 -1.06 3.20 16.28
CA THR A 28 -0.74 1.98 17.04
C THR A 28 -1.98 1.13 17.31
N PRO A 29 -1.81 -0.18 17.58
CA PRO A 29 -2.93 -1.05 17.96
C PRO A 29 -3.73 -0.57 19.17
N SER A 30 -3.10 0.12 20.12
CA SER A 30 -3.80 0.69 21.26
C SER A 30 -4.71 1.86 20.88
N ASP A 31 -4.35 2.63 19.85
CA ASP A 31 -5.15 3.77 19.39
C ASP A 31 -6.38 3.32 18.58
N TYR A 32 -6.26 2.18 17.88
CA TYR A 32 -7.33 1.64 17.03
C TYR A 32 -7.58 0.15 17.34
N PRO A 33 -8.22 -0.15 18.50
CA PRO A 33 -8.46 -1.52 18.95
C PRO A 33 -9.47 -2.31 18.08
N SER A 34 -10.20 -1.62 17.20
CA SER A 34 -11.10 -2.19 16.20
C SER A 34 -10.36 -2.88 15.05
N ILE A 35 -9.13 -2.44 14.76
CA ILE A 35 -8.27 -3.03 13.72
C ILE A 35 -7.72 -4.36 14.23
N ARG A 36 -7.97 -5.41 13.46
CA ARG A 36 -7.59 -6.78 13.78
C ARG A 36 -6.32 -7.24 13.10
N PHE A 37 -6.01 -6.67 11.93
CA PHE A 37 -4.92 -7.16 11.10
C PHE A 37 -3.83 -6.10 10.99
N TRP A 38 -3.05 -5.95 12.06
CA TRP A 38 -1.91 -5.04 12.08
C TRP A 38 -0.71 -5.65 11.39
N ASP A 39 -0.55 -6.96 11.48
CA ASP A 39 0.48 -7.74 10.83
C ASP A 39 -0.10 -8.69 9.79
N ARG A 40 0.78 -9.20 8.92
CA ARG A 40 0.39 -10.16 7.88
C ARG A 40 -0.15 -11.46 8.49
N GLU A 41 0.50 -11.89 9.56
CA GLU A 41 0.22 -13.12 10.29
C GLU A 41 -1.17 -13.10 10.92
N ASP A 42 -1.68 -11.94 11.32
CA ASP A 42 -3.04 -11.79 11.87
C ASP A 42 -4.10 -12.16 10.82
N TRP A 43 -3.86 -11.73 9.57
CA TRP A 43 -4.75 -12.04 8.46
C TRP A 43 -4.68 -13.51 8.06
N ASP A 44 -3.48 -14.08 8.01
CA ASP A 44 -3.30 -15.49 7.66
C ASP A 44 -3.95 -16.41 8.73
N LYS A 45 -3.71 -16.14 10.02
CA LYS A 45 -4.41 -16.84 11.13
C LYS A 45 -5.93 -16.69 11.05
N TYR A 46 -6.40 -15.51 10.68
CA TYR A 46 -7.83 -15.27 10.51
C TYR A 46 -8.41 -16.14 9.40
N LEU A 47 -7.74 -16.21 8.24
CA LEU A 47 -8.16 -17.05 7.12
C LEU A 47 -8.24 -18.53 7.48
N GLU A 48 -7.33 -19.02 8.32
CA GLU A 48 -7.32 -20.41 8.81
C GLU A 48 -8.41 -20.69 9.86
N SER A 49 -8.91 -19.66 10.54
CA SER A 49 -9.92 -19.81 11.59
C SER A 49 -11.33 -20.16 11.05
N PRO A 50 -12.21 -20.81 11.83
CA PRO A 50 -13.60 -21.05 11.45
C PRO A 50 -14.36 -19.76 11.06
N LYS A 51 -14.01 -18.63 11.69
CA LYS A 51 -14.58 -17.30 11.40
C LYS A 51 -14.10 -16.74 10.07
N GLY A 52 -12.88 -17.04 9.65
CA GLY A 52 -12.36 -16.66 8.34
C GLY A 52 -12.97 -17.48 7.21
N GLN A 53 -13.08 -18.80 7.42
CA GLN A 53 -13.64 -19.74 6.45
C GLN A 53 -15.11 -19.43 6.08
N THR A 54 -15.87 -18.85 7.00
CA THR A 54 -17.28 -18.45 6.78
C THR A 54 -17.45 -16.95 6.49
N SER A 55 -16.34 -16.22 6.34
CA SER A 55 -16.33 -14.77 6.23
C SER A 55 -16.86 -14.26 4.89
N LYS A 56 -17.63 -13.17 4.93
CA LYS A 56 -18.11 -12.45 3.74
C LYS A 56 -17.35 -11.15 3.48
N ARG A 57 -16.15 -10.98 4.06
CA ARG A 57 -15.39 -9.72 4.01
C ARG A 57 -14.72 -9.42 2.67
N GLY A 58 -14.76 -10.36 1.73
CA GLY A 58 -14.21 -10.22 0.38
C GLY A 58 -12.67 -10.27 0.32
N THR A 59 -12.13 -10.10 -0.88
CA THR A 59 -10.69 -10.25 -1.18
C THR A 59 -9.81 -9.18 -0.53
N MET A 60 -10.37 -8.01 -0.21
CA MET A 60 -9.70 -6.94 0.54
C MET A 60 -10.14 -6.89 2.01
N GLY A 61 -10.63 -8.01 2.55
CA GLY A 61 -11.16 -8.08 3.91
C GLY A 61 -10.18 -7.68 5.01
N TYR A 62 -8.88 -7.66 4.70
CA TYR A 62 -7.81 -7.23 5.59
C TYR A 62 -7.63 -5.70 5.67
N LEU A 63 -8.15 -4.94 4.70
CA LEU A 63 -7.93 -3.51 4.57
C LEU A 63 -8.94 -2.71 5.41
N GLU A 64 -8.83 -2.87 6.71
CA GLU A 64 -9.80 -2.31 7.67
C GLU A 64 -9.75 -0.78 7.75
N ASP A 65 -10.93 -0.15 7.84
CA ASP A 65 -11.07 1.24 8.24
C ASP A 65 -10.91 1.40 9.76
N LYS A 66 -10.91 2.64 10.26
CA LYS A 66 -10.77 2.96 11.69
C LYS A 66 -11.78 2.23 12.61
N ASP A 67 -12.89 1.75 12.06
CA ASP A 67 -13.97 1.07 12.77
C ASP A 67 -13.86 -0.47 12.61
N GLY A 68 -12.79 -0.97 11.99
CA GLY A 68 -12.52 -2.39 11.80
C GLY A 68 -13.30 -3.01 10.62
N ASN A 69 -13.91 -2.20 9.77
CA ASN A 69 -14.73 -2.65 8.65
C ASN A 69 -13.91 -2.75 7.36
N PRO A 70 -14.15 -3.79 6.53
CA PRO A 70 -13.50 -3.87 5.22
C PRO A 70 -14.05 -2.78 4.27
N PRO A 71 -13.32 -2.42 3.21
CA PRO A 71 -13.79 -1.42 2.27
C PRO A 71 -15.05 -1.92 1.54
N SER A 72 -15.95 -1.00 1.20
CA SER A 72 -17.08 -1.34 0.32
C SER A 72 -16.57 -1.82 -1.04
N ARG A 73 -17.44 -2.49 -1.82
CA ARG A 73 -17.09 -2.97 -3.15
C ARG A 73 -16.67 -1.82 -4.08
N GLU A 74 -17.34 -0.69 -3.98
CA GLU A 74 -17.07 0.53 -4.74
C GLU A 74 -15.70 1.10 -4.35
N THR A 75 -15.41 1.14 -3.05
CA THR A 75 -14.12 1.61 -2.53
C THR A 75 -12.98 0.68 -2.96
N ALA A 76 -13.16 -0.63 -2.87
CA ALA A 76 -12.18 -1.63 -3.32
C ALA A 76 -11.87 -1.47 -4.82
N LYS A 77 -12.89 -1.20 -5.66
CA LYS A 77 -12.68 -0.88 -7.09
C LYS A 77 -11.88 0.40 -7.28
N ALA A 78 -12.17 1.44 -6.51
CA ALA A 78 -11.47 2.73 -6.59
C ALA A 78 -9.99 2.59 -6.17
N ILE A 79 -9.71 1.79 -5.13
CA ILE A 79 -8.36 1.43 -4.68
C ILE A 79 -7.60 0.74 -5.82
N CYS A 80 -8.16 -0.32 -6.42
CA CYS A 80 -7.54 -1.00 -7.55
C CYS A 80 -7.28 -0.06 -8.74
N LYS A 81 -8.22 0.85 -9.03
CA LYS A 81 -8.07 1.82 -10.12
C LYS A 81 -6.90 2.76 -9.88
N LEU A 82 -6.76 3.30 -8.66
CA LEU A 82 -5.64 4.18 -8.31
C LEU A 82 -4.31 3.45 -8.40
N LEU A 83 -4.24 2.24 -7.82
CA LEU A 83 -3.02 1.43 -7.83
C LEU A 83 -2.57 1.10 -9.27
N ARG A 84 -3.51 0.76 -10.15
CA ARG A 84 -3.25 0.56 -11.59
C ARG A 84 -2.74 1.82 -12.27
N GLY A 85 -3.31 2.98 -11.97
CA GLY A 85 -2.80 4.26 -12.45
C GLY A 85 -1.35 4.50 -12.00
N GLY A 86 -1.05 4.19 -10.74
CA GLY A 86 0.32 4.22 -10.21
C GLY A 86 1.28 3.36 -11.03
N TRP A 87 0.91 2.13 -11.40
CA TRP A 87 1.78 1.30 -12.24
C TRP A 87 1.98 1.86 -13.65
N VAL A 88 0.96 2.48 -14.24
CA VAL A 88 1.07 3.14 -15.56
C VAL A 88 2.11 4.27 -15.51
N GLU A 89 2.13 5.07 -14.43
CA GLU A 89 3.18 6.07 -14.23
C GLU A 89 4.58 5.43 -14.16
N LEU A 90 4.71 4.30 -13.47
CA LEU A 90 6.00 3.60 -13.39
C LEU A 90 6.49 3.08 -14.75
N VAL A 91 5.57 2.55 -15.56
CA VAL A 91 5.90 2.10 -16.92
C VAL A 91 6.30 3.31 -17.78
N HIS A 92 5.57 4.42 -17.67
CA HIS A 92 5.89 5.64 -18.41
C HIS A 92 7.28 6.19 -18.07
N TRP A 93 7.71 6.07 -16.81
CA TRP A 93 9.04 6.47 -16.37
C TRP A 93 10.13 5.42 -16.60
N GLU A 94 9.80 4.28 -17.21
CA GLU A 94 10.74 3.14 -17.37
C GLU A 94 11.30 2.60 -16.04
N LEU A 95 10.53 2.74 -14.96
CA LEU A 95 10.88 2.34 -13.59
C LEU A 95 10.12 1.10 -13.12
N ALA A 96 9.27 0.50 -13.95
CA ALA A 96 8.49 -0.68 -13.63
C ALA A 96 9.32 -1.96 -13.83
N PRO A 97 9.72 -2.69 -12.77
CA PRO A 97 10.40 -3.97 -12.90
C PRO A 97 9.41 -5.08 -13.28
N PRO A 98 9.92 -6.29 -13.65
CA PRO A 98 9.09 -7.45 -13.97
C PRO A 98 8.23 -7.98 -12.82
N SER A 99 8.56 -7.65 -11.57
CA SER A 99 7.77 -8.07 -10.41
C SER A 99 7.83 -7.05 -9.27
N TRP A 100 6.76 -7.00 -8.47
CA TRP A 100 6.66 -6.10 -7.32
C TRP A 100 7.84 -6.23 -6.34
N GLY A 101 8.31 -7.46 -6.10
CA GLY A 101 9.44 -7.72 -5.19
C GLY A 101 10.79 -7.18 -5.67
N ARG A 102 10.90 -6.77 -6.94
CA ARG A 102 12.13 -6.22 -7.55
C ARG A 102 12.11 -4.70 -7.67
N LEU A 103 11.11 -4.03 -7.08
CA LEU A 103 11.03 -2.58 -7.08
C LEU A 103 12.16 -1.94 -6.31
N SER A 104 12.68 -0.84 -6.86
CA SER A 104 13.57 0.05 -6.11
C SER A 104 12.83 0.66 -4.91
N THR A 105 13.59 1.08 -3.91
CA THR A 105 13.04 1.72 -2.71
C THR A 105 12.26 3.00 -3.05
N SER A 106 12.76 3.83 -3.97
CA SER A 106 12.10 5.08 -4.38
C SER A 106 10.75 4.81 -5.06
N THR A 107 10.68 3.82 -5.94
CA THR A 107 9.44 3.46 -6.63
C THR A 107 8.41 2.86 -5.66
N ARG A 108 8.87 2.04 -4.71
CA ARG A 108 8.02 1.54 -3.61
C ARG A 108 7.48 2.70 -2.77
N GLN A 109 8.33 3.65 -2.37
CA GLN A 109 7.92 4.83 -1.61
C GLN A 109 6.90 5.69 -2.37
N PHE A 110 7.06 5.84 -3.69
CA PHE A 110 6.07 6.55 -4.52
C PHE A 110 4.70 5.89 -4.44
N ILE A 111 4.61 4.56 -4.64
CA ILE A 111 3.33 3.83 -4.57
C ILE A 111 2.73 3.88 -3.17
N HIS A 112 3.55 3.70 -2.13
CA HIS A 112 3.10 3.85 -0.74
C HIS A 112 2.56 5.27 -0.47
N GLY A 113 3.30 6.31 -0.85
CA GLY A 113 2.87 7.70 -0.70
C GLY A 113 1.56 8.00 -1.44
N LEU A 114 1.42 7.52 -2.68
CA LEU A 114 0.20 7.67 -3.49
C LEU A 114 -1.02 7.02 -2.82
N MET A 115 -0.86 5.76 -2.38
CA MET A 115 -1.96 4.96 -1.86
C MET A 115 -2.34 5.36 -0.43
N GLU A 116 -1.37 5.58 0.45
CA GLU A 116 -1.60 5.94 1.85
C GLU A 116 -2.10 7.39 2.03
N SER A 117 -1.77 8.29 1.10
CA SER A 117 -2.33 9.65 1.11
C SER A 117 -3.80 9.68 0.69
N THR A 118 -4.22 8.79 -0.20
CA THR A 118 -5.61 8.73 -0.71
C THR A 118 -6.50 7.82 0.15
N TYR A 119 -5.97 6.69 0.60
CA TYR A 119 -6.70 5.69 1.38
C TYR A 119 -5.99 5.43 2.71
N PRO A 120 -6.37 6.14 3.79
CA PRO A 120 -5.74 6.00 5.11
C PRO A 120 -5.79 4.58 5.70
N HIS A 121 -6.67 3.71 5.21
CA HIS A 121 -6.75 2.27 5.56
C HIS A 121 -5.39 1.57 5.49
N PHE A 122 -4.52 1.96 4.55
CA PHE A 122 -3.18 1.37 4.40
C PHE A 122 -2.23 1.73 5.54
N LYS A 123 -2.52 2.78 6.32
CA LYS A 123 -1.72 3.20 7.46
C LYS A 123 -1.96 2.35 8.71
N PHE A 124 -3.10 1.67 8.81
CA PHE A 124 -3.41 0.76 9.91
C PHE A 124 -2.70 -0.59 9.69
N ALA A 125 -1.38 -0.57 9.55
CA ALA A 125 -0.56 -1.73 9.24
C ALA A 125 0.88 -1.52 9.72
N ASN A 126 1.48 -2.57 10.24
CA ASN A 126 2.92 -2.61 10.48
C ASN A 126 3.66 -2.79 9.15
N ASN A 127 4.71 -2.00 8.95
CA ASN A 127 5.61 -2.10 7.79
C ASN A 127 4.90 -2.01 6.42
N GLY A 128 3.69 -1.44 6.34
CA GLY A 128 2.95 -1.30 5.08
C GLY A 128 2.47 -2.61 4.45
N TRP A 129 2.42 -3.71 5.21
CA TRP A 129 2.19 -5.06 4.65
C TRP A 129 0.89 -5.19 3.84
N LYS A 130 -0.15 -4.42 4.19
CA LYS A 130 -1.45 -4.45 3.49
C LYS A 130 -1.31 -4.01 2.04
N LEU A 131 -0.56 -2.93 1.79
CA LEU A 131 -0.33 -2.45 0.44
C LEU A 131 0.60 -3.39 -0.31
N ASP A 132 1.66 -3.87 0.35
CA ASP A 132 2.59 -4.83 -0.24
C ASP A 132 1.90 -6.12 -0.66
N TYR A 133 1.00 -6.62 0.16
CA TYR A 133 0.21 -7.79 -0.16
C TYR A 133 -0.74 -7.50 -1.33
N LEU A 134 -1.47 -6.38 -1.31
CA LEU A 134 -2.33 -6.01 -2.43
C LEU A 134 -1.53 -5.93 -3.73
N ALA A 135 -0.42 -5.22 -3.71
CA ALA A 135 0.43 -5.02 -4.87
C ALA A 135 1.00 -6.35 -5.37
N SER A 136 1.52 -7.21 -4.50
CA SER A 136 2.05 -8.53 -4.89
C SER A 136 1.02 -9.42 -5.61
N ASN A 137 -0.26 -9.32 -5.25
CA ASN A 137 -1.33 -10.11 -5.88
C ASN A 137 -1.93 -9.48 -7.14
N THR A 138 -1.65 -8.20 -7.39
CA THR A 138 -2.32 -7.46 -8.46
C THR A 138 -1.34 -6.86 -9.47
N TYR A 139 -0.04 -6.85 -9.16
CA TYR A 139 1.02 -6.39 -10.03
C TYR A 139 0.99 -7.19 -11.34
N PRO A 140 0.85 -6.53 -12.49
CA PRO A 140 0.81 -7.21 -13.78
C PRO A 140 2.14 -7.85 -14.16
N ALA A 141 2.05 -8.90 -14.98
CA ALA A 141 3.19 -9.67 -15.46
C ALA A 141 3.63 -9.23 -16.86
N TRP A 142 3.68 -7.92 -17.14
CA TRP A 142 4.05 -7.35 -18.45
C TRP A 142 5.22 -8.06 -19.11
#